data_AF-A0A8T5BSJ6-F1
#
_entry.id   AF-A0A8T5BSJ6-F1
#
_cell.length_a   1.000
_cell.length_b   1.000
_cell.length_c   1.000
_cell.angle_alpha   90.00
_cell.angle_beta   90.00
_cell.angle_gamma   90.00
#
_symmetry.space_group_name_H-M   'P 1'
#
loop_
_entity.id
_entity.type
_entity.pdbx_description
1 polymer ?
#
loop_
_entity_poly.entity_id
_entity_poly.type
_entity_poly.pdbx_seq_one_letter_code
_entity_poly.pdbx_strand_id
1 'polypeptide(L)' 'MSTSRRSLEDFIREQMRIENDIVKSLETAIVDMKNPSVKNVLRGISLDSLKHLDMYSSALTLLTSTSQALSQEQFDKQRE' A
#
# COMPACT_ATOMS: atom_id res chain seq x y z
N MET A 1 -15.48 -17.93 15.16
CA MET A 1 -15.09 -17.44 13.81
C MET A 1 -15.07 -15.92 13.68
N SER A 2 -15.87 -15.14 14.43
CA SER A 2 -15.90 -13.67 14.33
C SER A 2 -14.63 -12.96 14.84
N THR A 3 -13.94 -13.52 15.85
CA THR A 3 -12.74 -12.91 16.45
C THR A 3 -11.56 -12.87 15.47
N SER A 4 -11.38 -13.93 14.68
CA SER A 4 -10.28 -14.03 13.70
C SER A 4 -10.42 -13.06 12.52
N ARG A 5 -11.66 -12.68 12.16
CA ARG A 5 -11.90 -11.69 11.09
C ARG A 5 -11.61 -10.28 11.59
N ARG A 6 -12.10 -9.91 12.78
CA ARG A 6 -11.78 -8.61 13.40
C ARG A 6 -10.28 -8.44 13.64
N SER A 7 -9.60 -9.47 14.14
CA SER A 7 -8.15 -9.40 14.34
C SER A 7 -7.38 -9.19 13.03
N LEU A 8 -7.88 -9.72 11.92
CA LEU A 8 -7.28 -9.50 10.60
C LEU A 8 -7.55 -8.09 10.06
N GLU A 9 -8.78 -7.58 10.21
CA GLU A 9 -9.12 -6.20 9.83
C GLU A 9 -8.29 -5.18 10.63
N ASP A 10 -8.16 -5.38 11.95
CA ASP A 10 -7.36 -4.53 12.83
C ASP A 10 -5.87 -4.59 12.44
N PHE A 11 -5.35 -5.78 12.16
CA PHE A 11 -3.98 -5.96 11.67
C PHE A 11 -3.74 -5.17 10.38
N ILE A 12 -4.63 -5.27 9.39
CA ILE A 12 -4.49 -4.56 8.11
C ILE A 12 -4.54 -3.04 8.32
N ARG A 13 -5.46 -2.54 9.14
CA ARG A 13 -5.54 -1.10 9.46
C ARG A 13 -4.26 -0.59 10.12
N GLU A 14 -3.66 -1.39 10.99
CA GLU A 14 -2.39 -1.02 11.62
C GLU A 14 -1.23 -1.05 10.62
N GLN A 15 -1.18 -2.01 9.70
CA GLN A 15 -0.19 -2.00 8.61
C GLN A 15 -0.33 -0.75 7.74
N MET A 16 -1.55 -0.36 7.37
CA MET A 16 -1.81 0.88 6.62
C MET A 16 -1.29 2.12 7.36
N ARG A 17 -1.50 2.18 8.69
CA ARG A 17 -1.00 3.29 9.51
C ARG A 17 0.53 3.35 9.48
N ILE A 18 1.20 2.21 9.67
CA ILE A 18 2.66 2.11 9.66
C ILE A 18 3.24 2.54 8.30
N GLU A 19 2.69 2.02 7.19
CA GLU A 19 3.18 2.37 5.84
C GLU A 19 3.01 3.87 5.55
N ASN A 20 1.87 4.46 5.94
CA ASN A 20 1.64 5.90 5.79
C ASN A 20 2.59 6.76 6.64
N ASP A 21 2.94 6.32 7.84
CA ASP A 21 3.92 7.01 8.69
C ASP A 21 5.33 6.94 8.09
N ILE A 22 5.71 5.81 7.48
CA ILE A 22 6.97 5.65 6.75
C ILE A 22 7.03 6.62 5.57
N VAL A 23 5.97 6.70 4.75
CA VAL A 23 5.89 7.63 3.62
C VAL A 23 6.11 9.07 4.07
N LYS A 24 5.36 9.53 5.08
CA LYS A 24 5.48 10.92 5.60
C LYS A 24 6.89 11.20 6.14
N SER A 25 7.48 10.25 6.85
CA SER A 25 8.83 10.38 7.38
C SER A 25 9.86 10.50 6.25
N LEU A 26 9.74 9.68 5.21
CA LEU A 26 10.68 9.67 4.09
C LEU A 26 10.50 10.91 3.20
N GLU A 27 9.27 11.31 2.89
CA GLU A 27 8.98 12.53 2.13
C GLU A 27 9.62 13.76 2.77
N THR A 28 9.53 13.87 4.11
CA THR A 28 10.17 14.96 4.85
C THR A 28 11.70 14.86 4.82
N ALA A 29 12.25 13.65 5.00
CA ALA A 29 13.71 13.44 5.10
C ALA A 29 14.47 13.65 3.77
N ILE A 30 13.82 13.45 2.61
CA ILE A 30 14.49 13.50 1.30
C ILE A 30 14.55 14.89 0.65
N VAL A 31 13.79 15.88 1.17
CA VAL A 31 13.70 17.23 0.56
C VAL A 31 15.08 17.87 0.44
N ASP A 32 15.81 17.94 1.56
CA ASP A 32 17.09 18.64 1.66
C ASP A 32 18.31 17.74 1.38
N MET A 33 18.08 16.49 0.97
CA MET A 33 19.14 15.51 0.78
C MET A 33 19.93 15.77 -0.51
N LYS A 34 21.24 16.06 -0.36
CA LYS A 34 22.14 16.36 -1.48
C LYS A 34 22.71 15.12 -2.19
N ASN A 35 22.83 13.98 -1.49
CA ASN A 35 23.35 12.75 -2.09
C ASN A 35 22.25 12.09 -2.94
N PRO A 36 22.39 12.06 -4.28
CA PRO A 36 21.34 11.54 -5.16
C PRO A 36 21.14 10.03 -5.02
N SER A 37 22.19 9.27 -4.72
CA SER A 37 22.10 7.82 -4.56
C SER A 37 21.27 7.46 -3.33
N VAL A 38 21.54 8.08 -2.18
CA VAL A 38 20.77 7.85 -0.95
C VAL A 38 19.34 8.35 -1.11
N LYS A 39 19.15 9.54 -1.71
CA LYS A 39 17.83 10.13 -1.98
C LYS A 39 16.97 9.19 -2.83
N ASN A 40 17.53 8.60 -3.88
CA ASN A 40 16.80 7.71 -4.78
C ASN A 40 16.43 6.38 -4.11
N VAL A 41 17.32 5.81 -3.30
CA VAL A 41 17.00 4.60 -2.52
C VAL A 41 15.86 4.86 -1.55
N LEU A 42 15.92 5.94 -0.77
CA LEU A 42 14.85 6.30 0.16
C LEU A 42 13.54 6.63 -0.54
N ARG A 43 13.60 7.28 -1.71
CA ARG A 43 12.42 7.49 -2.55
C ARG A 43 11.83 6.16 -3.03
N GLY A 44 12.68 5.20 -3.43
CA GLY A 44 12.24 3.86 -3.80
C GLY A 44 11.50 3.15 -2.67
N ILE A 45 12.05 3.19 -1.45
CA ILE A 45 11.40 2.64 -0.25
C ILE A 45 10.04 3.32 0.00
N SER A 46 9.96 4.65 -0.13
CA SER A 46 8.69 5.37 0.01
C SER A 46 7.65 4.95 -1.04
N LEU A 47 8.08 4.68 -2.28
CA LEU A 47 7.19 4.19 -3.33
C LEU A 47 6.68 2.77 -3.04
N ASP A 48 7.54 1.92 -2.47
CA ASP A 48 7.13 0.58 -2.03
C ASP A 48 6.11 0.63 -0.89
N SER A 49 6.29 1.54 0.09
CA SER A 49 5.30 1.75 1.16
C SER A 49 3.96 2.26 0.63
N LEU A 50 3.94 3.16 -0.37
CA LEU A 50 2.71 3.57 -1.05
C LEU A 50 2.02 2.39 -1.74
N LYS A 51 2.79 1.56 -2.47
CA LYS A 51 2.28 0.33 -3.10
C LYS A 51 1.66 -0.61 -2.06
N HIS A 52 2.30 -0.79 -0.89
CA HIS A 52 1.75 -1.63 0.18
C HIS A 52 0.47 -1.04 0.77
N LEU A 53 0.40 0.28 0.97
CA LEU A 53 -0.81 0.96 1.45
C LEU A 53 -2.00 0.71 0.52
N ASP A 54 -1.80 0.83 -0.80
CA ASP A 54 -2.83 0.54 -1.82
C ASP A 54 -3.25 -0.94 -1.81
N MET A 55 -2.28 -1.84 -1.64
CA MET A 55 -2.53 -3.27 -1.53
C MET A 55 -3.35 -3.62 -0.28
N TYR A 56 -2.99 -3.06 0.88
CA TYR A 56 -3.73 -3.25 2.13
C TYR A 56 -5.14 -2.66 2.08
N SER A 57 -5.30 -1.48 1.47
CA SER A 57 -6.61 -0.86 1.23
C SER A 57 -7.50 -1.77 0.36
N SER A 58 -6.91 -2.35 -0.69
CA SER A 58 -7.59 -3.32 -1.55
C SER A 58 -7.97 -4.60 -0.80
N ALA A 59 -7.06 -5.13 0.02
CA ALA A 59 -7.32 -6.31 0.86
C ALA A 59 -8.44 -6.05 1.88
N LEU A 60 -8.44 -4.88 2.54
CA LEU A 60 -9.50 -4.48 3.45
C LEU A 60 -10.86 -4.42 2.72
N THR A 61 -10.88 -3.82 1.53
CA THR A 61 -12.09 -3.76 0.69
C THR A 61 -12.63 -5.16 0.39
N LEU A 62 -11.78 -6.10 -0.01
CA LEU A 62 -12.16 -7.49 -0.28
C LEU A 62 -12.66 -8.25 0.97
N LEU A 63 -12.19 -7.88 2.16
CA LEU A 63 -12.62 -8.48 3.42
C LEU A 63 -13.97 -7.92 3.91
N THR A 64 -14.24 -6.63 3.65
CA THR A 64 -15.40 -5.93 4.22
C THR A 64 -16.53 -5.69 3.22
N SER A 65 -16.29 -5.87 1.92
CA SER A 65 -17.25 -5.57 0.86
C SER A 65 -17.12 -6.50 -0.34
N THR A 66 -18.16 -6.55 -1.16
CA THR A 66 -18.14 -7.25 -2.45
C THR A 66 -17.71 -6.28 -3.55
N SER A 67 -16.55 -6.55 -4.16
CA SER A 67 -16.06 -5.78 -5.30
C SER A 67 -16.62 -6.31 -6.62
N GLN A 68 -16.80 -5.42 -7.59
CA GLN A 68 -17.12 -5.82 -8.97
C GLN A 68 -15.95 -6.64 -9.56
N ALA A 69 -16.27 -7.76 -10.20
CA ALA A 69 -15.28 -8.55 -10.93
C ALA A 69 -14.76 -7.80 -12.16
N LEU A 70 -13.51 -8.06 -12.57
CA LEU A 70 -12.98 -7.55 -13.83
C LEU A 70 -13.82 -8.06 -15.01
N SER A 71 -14.04 -7.20 -16.00
CA SER A 71 -14.52 -7.66 -17.31
C SER A 71 -13.39 -8.38 -18.06
N GLN A 72 -13.76 -9.27 -18.99
CA GLN A 72 -12.79 -9.94 -19.86
C GLN A 72 -11.93 -8.93 -20.63
N GLU A 73 -12.54 -7.86 -21.15
CA GLU A 73 -11.82 -6.76 -21.84
C GLU A 73 -10.77 -6.09 -20.95
N GLN A 74 -11.08 -5.85 -19.68
CA GLN A 74 -10.13 -5.26 -18.72
C GLN A 74 -8.99 -6.21 -18.37
N PHE A 75 -9.27 -7.51 -18.31
CA PHE A 75 -8.25 -8.53 -18.06
C PHE A 75 -7.30 -8.68 -19.25
N ASP A 76 -7.83 -8.70 -20.48
CA ASP A 76 -7.03 -8.90 -21.69
C ASP A 76 -6.03 -7.75 -21.91
N LYS A 77 -6.34 -6.52 -21.50
CA LYS A 77 -5.42 -5.37 -21.51
C LYS A 77 -4.15 -5.55 -20.65
N GLN A 78 -4.11 -6.55 -19.77
CA GLN A 78 -2.94 -6.84 -18.93
C GLN A 78 -2.01 -7.90 -19.55
N ARG A 79 -2.41 -8.49 -20.68
CA ARG A 79 -1.66 -9.58 -21.35
C ARG A 79 -0.81 -9.11 -22.53
N GLU A 80 -1.02 -7.88 -22.98
CA GLU A 80 -0.24 -7.19 -24.02
C GLU A 80 0.95 -6.43 -23.42
#